data_AF-A0A197JFF7-F1
#
_entry.id   AF-A0A197JFF7-F1
#
_cell.length_a   1.000
_cell.length_b   1.000
_cell.length_c   1.000
_cell.angle_alpha   90.00
_cell.angle_beta   90.00
_cell.angle_gamma   90.00
#
_symmetry.space_group_name_H-M   'P 1'
#
loop_
_entity.id
_entity.type
_entity.pdbx_description
1 polymer ?
#
loop_
_entity_poly.entity_id
_entity_poly.type
_entity_poly.pdbx_seq_one_letter_code
_entity_poly.pdbx_strand_id
1 'polypeptide(L)'
;MSIPQNTNLAETFAELTKSDAKVTSLADSHFAKPASAERVNAAKAALEKNGFKVHVVNTRADAFEALKNLIPAGVSINNAHSTTLEEIGFITYIKGDTPWKNIHGTIVQEKDAAKQADLR
;
A
#
# COMPACT_ATOMS: atom_id res chain seq x y z
N MET A 1 -13.84 10.69 9.16
CA MET A 1 -12.47 11.23 9.08
C MET A 1 -12.00 11.11 7.65
N SER A 2 -11.32 12.12 7.10
CA SER A 2 -10.80 12.06 5.73
C SER A 2 -9.70 11.01 5.61
N ILE A 3 -9.72 10.20 4.56
CA ILE A 3 -8.65 9.22 4.28
C ILE A 3 -7.36 10.01 3.97
N PRO A 4 -6.21 9.61 4.51
CA PRO A 4 -4.94 10.24 4.16
C PRO A 4 -4.69 10.09 2.65
N GLN A 5 -4.22 11.16 2.02
CA GLN A 5 -3.96 11.14 0.58
C GLN A 5 -2.65 10.39 0.27
N ASN A 6 -2.63 9.76 -0.90
CA ASN A 6 -1.40 9.26 -1.54
C ASN A 6 -0.42 10.43 -1.72
N THR A 7 0.84 10.29 -1.29
CA THR A 7 1.83 11.38 -1.41
C THR A 7 2.39 11.56 -2.83
N ASN A 8 2.20 10.57 -3.72
CA ASN A 8 2.73 10.56 -5.09
C ASN A 8 1.63 10.87 -6.12
N LEU A 9 0.84 11.91 -5.90
CA LEU A 9 -0.27 12.30 -6.79
C LEU A 9 0.19 12.55 -8.23
N ALA A 10 1.40 13.10 -8.39
CA ALA A 10 2.02 13.41 -9.68
C ALA A 10 2.37 12.16 -10.53
N GLU A 11 2.53 11.01 -9.88
CA GLU A 11 2.93 9.74 -10.50
C GLU A 11 1.74 8.78 -10.67
N THR A 12 0.53 9.24 -10.34
CA THR A 12 -0.66 8.42 -10.57
C THR A 12 -0.89 8.24 -12.06
N PHE A 13 -1.49 7.10 -12.43
CA PHE A 13 -1.86 6.84 -13.82
C PHE A 13 -2.73 7.97 -14.42
N ALA A 14 -3.65 8.53 -13.62
CA ALA A 14 -4.49 9.64 -14.03
C ALA A 14 -3.71 10.94 -14.31
N GLU A 15 -2.57 11.15 -13.65
CA GLU A 15 -1.73 12.32 -13.90
C GLU A 15 -0.74 12.07 -15.04
N LEU A 16 -0.12 10.89 -15.09
CA LEU A 16 0.84 10.52 -16.14
C LEU A 16 0.19 10.50 -17.54
N THR A 17 -1.08 10.12 -17.64
CA THR A 17 -1.83 10.16 -18.91
C THR A 17 -2.06 11.57 -19.46
N LYS A 18 -1.89 12.63 -18.64
CA LYS A 18 -2.01 14.03 -19.09
C LYS A 18 -0.73 14.55 -19.73
N SER A 19 0.43 13.99 -19.38
CA SER A 19 1.74 14.52 -19.77
C SER A 19 2.57 13.58 -20.64
N ASP A 20 2.34 12.27 -20.59
CA ASP A 20 3.10 11.26 -21.34
C ASP A 20 2.23 10.52 -22.37
N ALA A 21 2.44 10.84 -23.64
CA ALA A 21 1.73 10.23 -24.77
C ALA A 21 1.92 8.70 -24.89
N LYS A 22 3.04 8.15 -24.39
CA LYS A 22 3.27 6.69 -24.35
C LYS A 22 2.45 6.03 -23.25
N VAL A 23 2.19 6.73 -22.15
CA VAL A 23 1.30 6.23 -21.10
C VAL A 23 -0.16 6.35 -21.54
N THR A 24 -0.52 7.44 -22.22
CA THR A 24 -1.86 7.61 -22.79
C THR A 24 -2.22 6.49 -23.78
N SER A 25 -1.28 6.06 -24.62
CA SER A 25 -1.54 4.95 -25.57
C SER A 25 -1.76 3.59 -24.89
N LEU A 26 -1.44 3.47 -23.60
CA LEU A 26 -1.68 2.27 -22.79
C LEU A 26 -3.00 2.31 -22.01
N ALA A 27 -3.81 3.36 -22.15
CA ALA A 27 -5.09 3.50 -21.43
C ALA A 27 -6.06 2.33 -21.65
N ASP A 28 -6.02 1.69 -22.82
CA ASP A 28 -6.87 0.55 -23.14
C ASP A 28 -6.23 -0.82 -22.85
N SER A 29 -5.00 -0.82 -22.34
CA SER A 29 -4.23 -2.02 -22.01
C SER A 29 -4.98 -2.91 -21.02
N HIS A 30 -4.71 -4.23 -21.09
CA HIS A 30 -5.20 -5.19 -20.10
C HIS A 30 -4.84 -4.78 -18.66
N PHE A 31 -3.68 -4.14 -18.46
CA PHE A 31 -3.20 -3.72 -17.15
C PHE A 31 -3.87 -2.43 -16.62
N ALA A 32 -4.58 -1.70 -17.47
CA ALA A 32 -5.33 -0.51 -17.06
C ALA A 32 -6.74 -0.84 -16.54
N LYS A 33 -7.16 -2.11 -16.60
CA LYS A 33 -8.49 -2.59 -16.24
C LYS A 33 -8.38 -3.51 -15.02
N PRO A 34 -9.29 -3.40 -14.03
CA PRO A 34 -9.34 -4.35 -12.93
C PRO A 34 -9.55 -5.78 -13.43
N ALA A 35 -8.95 -6.76 -12.73
CA ALA A 35 -9.22 -8.17 -13.00
C ALA A 35 -10.69 -8.51 -12.73
N SER A 36 -11.21 -9.53 -13.41
CA SER A 36 -12.56 -10.03 -13.14
C SER A 36 -12.66 -10.62 -11.73
N ALA A 37 -13.86 -10.57 -11.14
CA ALA A 37 -14.12 -11.14 -9.83
C ALA A 37 -13.76 -12.64 -9.76
N GLU A 38 -13.98 -13.38 -10.84
CA GLU A 38 -13.61 -14.79 -10.98
C GLU A 38 -12.10 -15.00 -10.82
N ARG A 39 -11.27 -14.17 -11.48
CA ARG A 39 -9.82 -14.24 -11.37
C ARG A 39 -9.33 -13.87 -9.97
N VAL A 40 -9.93 -12.86 -9.35
CA VAL A 40 -9.62 -12.48 -7.96
C VAL A 40 -9.97 -13.62 -6.99
N ASN A 41 -11.13 -14.26 -7.16
CA ASN A 41 -11.55 -15.38 -6.32
C ASN A 41 -10.68 -16.63 -6.52
N ALA A 42 -10.25 -16.91 -7.75
CA ALA A 42 -9.30 -17.99 -8.01
C ALA A 42 -7.95 -17.74 -7.34
N ALA A 43 -7.43 -16.51 -7.40
CA ALA A 43 -6.20 -16.12 -6.71
C ALA A 43 -6.34 -16.21 -5.18
N LYS A 44 -7.47 -15.76 -4.64
CA LYS A 44 -7.81 -15.91 -3.21
C LYS A 44 -7.76 -17.38 -2.80
N ALA A 45 -8.46 -18.26 -3.51
CA ALA A 45 -8.52 -19.68 -3.16
C ALA A 45 -7.13 -20.35 -3.22
N ALA A 46 -6.30 -19.97 -4.19
CA ALA A 46 -4.92 -20.46 -4.28
C ALA A 46 -4.06 -20.02 -3.09
N LEU A 47 -4.17 -18.76 -2.66
CA LEU A 47 -3.48 -18.25 -1.48
C LEU A 47 -3.97 -18.93 -0.19
N GLU A 48 -5.29 -19.07 -0.02
CA GLU A 48 -5.88 -19.71 1.15
C GLU A 48 -5.48 -21.19 1.27
N LYS A 49 -5.37 -21.90 0.13
CA LYS A 49 -4.83 -23.27 0.09
C LYS A 49 -3.38 -23.36 0.59
N ASN A 50 -2.61 -22.29 0.47
CA ASN A 50 -1.22 -22.21 0.94
C ASN A 50 -1.11 -21.61 2.37
N GLY A 51 -2.20 -21.51 3.12
CA GLY A 51 -2.21 -21.07 4.51
C GLY A 51 -2.26 -19.55 4.71
N PHE A 52 -2.46 -18.77 3.65
CA PHE A 52 -2.65 -17.32 3.77
C PHE A 52 -4.11 -16.99 4.11
N LYS A 53 -4.33 -15.99 4.96
CA LYS A 53 -5.67 -15.43 5.19
C LYS A 53 -5.89 -14.22 4.27
N VAL A 54 -6.90 -14.28 3.40
CA VAL A 54 -7.13 -13.26 2.37
C VAL A 54 -8.42 -12.50 2.61
N HIS A 55 -8.33 -11.17 2.56
CA HIS A 55 -9.46 -10.26 2.64
C HIS A 55 -9.66 -9.56 1.29
N VAL A 56 -10.86 -9.64 0.73
CA VAL A 56 -11.22 -8.95 -0.53
C VAL A 56 -12.18 -7.82 -0.21
N VAL A 57 -11.86 -6.63 -0.68
CA VAL A 57 -12.64 -5.40 -0.47
C VAL A 57 -12.77 -4.64 -1.78
N ASN A 58 -13.79 -3.79 -1.89
CA ASN A 58 -14.15 -3.16 -3.16
C ASN A 58 -13.47 -1.81 -3.40
N THR A 59 -13.09 -1.12 -2.33
CA THR A 59 -12.56 0.24 -2.42
C THR A 59 -11.25 0.40 -1.67
N ARG A 60 -10.49 1.43 -2.08
CA ARG A 60 -9.30 1.90 -1.37
C ARG A 60 -9.60 2.19 0.11
N ALA A 61 -10.74 2.81 0.39
CA ALA A 61 -11.17 3.16 1.74
C ALA A 61 -11.36 1.91 2.61
N ASP A 62 -12.05 0.91 2.05
CA ASP A 62 -12.29 -0.35 2.74
C ASP A 62 -10.98 -1.11 3.00
N ALA A 63 -10.02 -1.04 2.07
CA ALA A 63 -8.70 -1.65 2.24
C ALA A 63 -7.90 -1.01 3.39
N PHE A 64 -7.92 0.32 3.47
CA PHE A 64 -7.30 1.06 4.57
C PHE A 64 -7.90 0.69 5.93
N GLU A 65 -9.24 0.68 6.05
CA GLU A 65 -9.91 0.33 7.30
C GLU A 65 -9.74 -1.15 7.66
N ALA A 66 -9.81 -2.06 6.68
CA ALA A 66 -9.54 -3.48 6.92
C ALA A 66 -8.12 -3.69 7.46
N LEU A 67 -7.12 -3.03 6.87
CA LEU A 67 -5.74 -3.13 7.33
C LEU A 67 -5.57 -2.65 8.78
N LYS A 68 -6.17 -1.51 9.14
CA LYS A 68 -6.12 -0.99 10.52
C LYS A 68 -6.71 -1.97 11.53
N ASN A 69 -7.82 -2.61 11.18
CA ASN A 69 -8.51 -3.54 12.07
C ASN A 69 -7.78 -4.88 12.25
N LEU A 70 -6.88 -5.23 11.33
CA LEU A 70 -6.13 -6.49 11.37
C LEU A 70 -4.86 -6.41 12.22
N ILE A 71 -4.28 -5.22 12.40
CA ILE A 71 -3.00 -5.06 13.10
C ILE A 71 -3.26 -4.76 14.58
N PRO A 72 -2.81 -5.63 15.52
CA PRO A 72 -2.99 -5.38 16.95
C PRO A 72 -2.32 -4.09 17.41
N ALA A 73 -2.87 -3.42 18.41
CA ALA A 73 -2.24 -2.25 19.02
C ALA A 73 -0.89 -2.62 19.70
N GLY A 74 0.05 -1.68 19.74
CA GLY A 74 1.33 -1.82 20.42
C GLY A 74 2.41 -2.59 19.65
N VAL A 75 2.10 -3.15 18.49
CA VAL A 75 3.09 -3.87 17.67
C VAL A 75 3.96 -2.92 16.83
N SER A 76 5.11 -3.44 16.39
CA SER A 76 5.99 -2.77 15.45
C SER A 76 5.58 -3.05 14.01
N ILE A 77 5.60 -2.03 13.15
CA ILE A 77 5.26 -2.14 11.73
C ILE A 77 6.48 -1.72 10.89
N ASN A 78 6.87 -2.59 9.95
CA ASN A 78 7.75 -2.26 8.84
C ASN A 78 6.91 -2.14 7.57
N ASN A 79 6.85 -0.94 6.97
CA ASN A 79 6.10 -0.68 5.75
C ASN A 79 6.99 -0.64 4.49
N ALA A 80 8.32 -0.69 4.65
CA ALA A 80 9.32 -0.60 3.58
C ALA A 80 8.94 0.44 2.49
N HIS A 81 9.14 0.09 1.21
CA HIS A 81 8.77 0.92 0.06
C HIS A 81 7.50 0.42 -0.66
N SER A 82 6.46 0.03 0.10
CA SER A 82 5.23 -0.49 -0.50
C SER A 82 4.38 0.62 -1.15
N THR A 83 4.39 0.66 -2.49
CA THR A 83 3.52 1.57 -3.26
C THR A 83 2.04 1.36 -2.96
N THR A 84 1.60 0.11 -2.77
CA THR A 84 0.19 -0.17 -2.43
C THR A 84 -0.22 0.43 -1.09
N LEU A 85 0.67 0.43 -0.08
CA LEU A 85 0.39 1.06 1.22
C LEU A 85 0.35 2.58 1.10
N GLU A 86 1.15 3.17 0.21
CA GLU A 86 1.13 4.61 -0.08
C GLU A 86 -0.19 5.00 -0.75
N GLU A 87 -0.62 4.25 -1.77
CA GLU A 87 -1.84 4.51 -2.52
C GLU A 87 -3.11 4.47 -1.67
N ILE A 88 -3.17 3.60 -0.66
CA ILE A 88 -4.30 3.55 0.29
C ILE A 88 -4.18 4.58 1.43
N GLY A 89 -3.10 5.35 1.49
CA GLY A 89 -2.86 6.38 2.52
C GLY A 89 -2.30 5.86 3.85
N PHE A 90 -1.92 4.59 3.93
CA PHE A 90 -1.44 3.98 5.17
C PHE A 90 -0.08 4.53 5.60
N ILE A 91 0.82 4.81 4.66
CA ILE A 91 2.15 5.38 4.95
C ILE A 91 2.03 6.74 5.64
N THR A 92 1.14 7.62 5.14
CA THR A 92 0.84 8.91 5.76
C THR A 92 0.21 8.74 7.13
N TYR A 93 -0.72 7.78 7.28
CA TYR A 93 -1.38 7.51 8.56
C TYR A 93 -0.38 7.14 9.67
N ILE A 94 0.51 6.17 9.42
CA ILE A 94 1.42 5.66 10.45
C ILE A 94 2.58 6.61 10.81
N LYS A 95 2.72 7.73 10.10
CA LYS A 95 3.63 8.83 10.48
C LYS A 95 3.01 9.74 11.55
N GLY A 96 1.69 9.69 11.73
CA GLY A 96 0.98 10.44 12.77
C GLY A 96 0.97 9.73 14.12
N ASP A 97 0.09 10.19 15.01
CA ASP A 97 -0.14 9.55 16.31
C ASP A 97 -0.96 8.27 16.11
N THR A 98 -0.31 7.12 16.20
CA THR A 98 -0.90 5.80 16.01
C THR A 98 -0.46 4.85 17.11
N PRO A 99 -1.24 3.78 17.40
CA PRO A 99 -0.89 2.83 18.44
C PRO A 99 0.28 1.89 18.07
N TRP A 100 0.96 2.13 16.95
CA TRP A 100 2.01 1.24 16.43
C TRP A 100 3.37 1.91 16.38
N LYS A 101 4.42 1.11 16.52
CA LYS A 101 5.80 1.58 16.37
C LYS A 101 6.23 1.49 14.90
N ASN A 102 6.34 2.63 14.22
CA ASN A 102 6.80 2.71 12.84
C ASN A 102 8.34 2.56 12.74
N ILE A 103 8.82 1.32 12.61
CA ILE A 103 10.27 1.03 12.64
C ILE A 103 10.98 1.54 11.40
N HIS A 104 10.33 1.49 10.24
CA HIS A 104 10.91 2.01 9.01
C HIS A 104 11.14 3.52 9.08
N GLY A 105 10.21 4.27 9.68
CA GLY A 105 10.40 5.69 9.97
C GLY A 105 11.63 5.94 10.85
N THR A 106 11.87 5.10 11.86
CA THR A 106 13.07 5.18 12.71
C THR A 106 14.35 4.90 11.92
N ILE A 107 14.36 3.87 11.07
CA ILE A 107 15.51 3.51 10.21
C ILE A 107 15.86 4.68 9.27
N VAL A 108 14.86 5.28 8.62
CA VAL A 108 15.08 6.39 7.68
C VAL A 108 15.60 7.65 8.38
N GLN A 109 15.24 7.86 9.65
CA GLN A 109 15.72 9.00 10.44
C GLN A 109 17.14 8.80 11.00
N GLU A 110 17.63 7.56 11.08
CA GLU A 110 19.00 7.27 11.50
C GLU A 110 20.00 7.77 10.45
N LYS A 111 20.95 8.59 10.89
CA LYS A 111 21.94 9.26 10.03
C LYS A 111 23.26 8.49 9.95
N ASP A 112 23.51 7.61 10.92
CA ASP A 112 24.67 6.73 10.93
C ASP A 112 24.40 5.51 10.06
N ALA A 113 25.16 5.36 8.98
CA ALA A 113 24.98 4.27 8.02
C ALA A 113 25.19 2.87 8.64
N ALA A 114 26.07 2.73 9.63
CA ALA A 114 26.31 1.46 10.32
C ALA A 114 25.11 1.10 11.21
N LYS A 115 24.62 2.05 12.01
CA LYS A 115 23.41 1.84 12.84
C LYS A 115 22.16 1.63 12.01
N GLN A 116 22.06 2.30 10.86
CA GLN A 116 20.94 2.11 9.94
C GLN A 116 20.94 0.69 9.35
N ALA A 117 22.11 0.10 9.08
CA ALA A 117 22.24 -1.27 8.60
C ALA A 117 21.83 -2.28 9.67
N ASP A 118 22.23 -2.07 10.93
CA ASP A 118 21.87 -2.95 12.06
C ASP A 118 20.36 -2.99 12.37
N LEU A 119 19.62 -1.95 11.97
CA LEU A 119 18.17 -1.85 12.18
C LEU A 119 17.33 -2.47 11.04
N ARG A 120 17.94 -2.88 9.91
CA ARG A 120 17.26 -3.48 8.74
C ARG A 120 17.25 -5.00 8.80
#